data_AF-A0A7V7DAT9-F1
#
_entry.id   AF-A0A7V7DAT9-F1
#
_cell.length_a   1.000
_cell.length_b   1.000
_cell.length_c   1.000
_cell.angle_alpha   90.00
_cell.angle_beta   90.00
_cell.angle_gamma   90.00
#
_symmetry.space_group_name_H-M   'P 1'
#
loop_
_entity.id
_entity.type
_entity.pdbx_description
1 polymer ?
#
loop_
_entity_poly.entity_id
_entity_poly.type
_entity_poly.pdbx_seq_one_letter_code
_entity_poly.pdbx_strand_id
1 'polypeptide(L)'
;MNNLLSGKIQALELQDIWESMVQMDHLHPEIAYRIEKLVHRIAPLADKIFLKTVKARELLIECREKTAALQNQIESDANNAFYVLTNLEKTFEDLLRKTYDFRIKAG
;
A
#
# COMPACT_ATOMS: atom_id res chain seq x y z
N MET A 1 -5.94 25.22 -2.12
CA MET A 1 -4.75 24.88 -2.92
C MET A 1 -4.60 23.37 -2.90
N ASN A 2 -4.89 22.70 -4.02
CA ASN A 2 -4.87 21.24 -4.11
C ASN A 2 -3.42 20.75 -4.08
N ASN A 3 -2.91 20.45 -2.89
CA ASN A 3 -1.68 19.67 -2.74
C ASN A 3 -1.97 18.25 -3.24
N LEU A 4 -1.95 18.08 -4.56
CA LEU A 4 -1.82 16.78 -5.21
C LEU A 4 -0.45 16.24 -4.82
N LEU A 5 -0.36 15.63 -3.64
CA LEU A 5 0.80 14.87 -3.20
C LEU A 5 1.18 13.94 -4.34
N SER A 6 2.43 14.09 -4.80
CA SER A 6 3.03 13.22 -5.81
C SER A 6 2.76 11.77 -5.44
N GLY A 7 2.40 10.90 -6.39
CA GLY A 7 2.17 9.48 -6.09
C GLY A 7 3.41 8.82 -5.46
N LYS A 8 4.61 9.36 -5.73
CA LYS A 8 5.85 9.01 -5.02
C LYS A 8 5.74 9.27 -3.51
N ILE A 9 5.27 10.45 -3.11
CA ILE A 9 5.14 10.79 -1.68
C ILE A 9 4.10 9.89 -1.03
N GLN A 10 2.96 9.65 -1.69
CA GLN A 10 1.93 8.74 -1.16
C GLN A 10 2.45 7.30 -1.02
N ALA A 11 3.27 6.83 -1.96
CA ALA A 11 3.89 5.51 -1.87
C ALA A 11 4.91 5.41 -0.72
N LEU A 12 5.70 6.47 -0.49
CA LEU A 12 6.64 6.54 0.63
C LEU A 12 5.89 6.61 1.98
N GLU A 13 4.83 7.43 2.08
CA GLU A 13 3.99 7.48 3.28
C GLU A 13 3.38 6.10 3.59
N LEU A 14 2.90 5.38 2.57
CA LEU A 14 2.40 4.01 2.75
C LEU A 14 3.49 3.05 3.22
N GLN A 15 4.69 3.16 2.66
CA GLN A 15 5.83 2.37 3.08
C GLN A 15 6.15 2.61 4.56
N ASP A 16 6.28 3.87 4.98
CA ASP A 16 6.59 4.24 6.37
C ASP A 16 5.50 3.76 7.34
N ILE A 17 4.23 3.86 6.94
CA ILE A 17 3.10 3.36 7.73
C ILE A 17 3.21 1.85 7.91
N TRP A 18 3.44 1.10 6.83
CA TRP A 18 3.54 -0.36 6.88
C TRP A 18 4.77 -0.84 7.65
N GLU A 19 5.91 -0.17 7.49
CA GLU A 19 7.11 -0.42 8.30
C GLU A 19 6.81 -0.24 9.80
N SER A 20 6.10 0.85 10.15
CA SER A 20 5.68 1.09 11.53
C SER A 20 4.71 0.03 12.05
N MET A 21 3.80 -0.46 11.21
CA MET A 21 2.86 -1.52 11.58
C MET A 21 3.56 -2.85 11.87
N VAL A 22 4.58 -3.22 11.08
CA VAL A 22 5.35 -4.46 11.30
C VAL A 22 6.05 -4.46 12.67
N GLN A 23 6.39 -3.27 13.21
CA GLN A 23 7.03 -3.11 14.52
C GLN A 23 6.04 -3.13 15.71
N MET A 24 4.75 -3.37 15.49
CA MET A 24 3.77 -3.45 16.58
C MET A 24 3.92 -4.76 17.38
N ASP A 25 4.20 -4.64 18.69
CA ASP A 25 4.48 -5.77 19.60
C ASP A 25 3.37 -6.85 19.66
N HIS A 26 2.12 -6.47 19.39
CA HIS A 26 0.95 -7.37 19.46
C HIS A 26 0.43 -7.82 18.09
N LEU A 27 1.19 -7.59 17.02
CA LEU A 27 0.77 -7.96 15.68
C LEU A 27 0.84 -9.48 15.47
N HIS A 28 -0.22 -10.06 14.91
CA HIS A 28 -0.22 -11.47 14.54
C HIS A 28 0.92 -11.76 13.54
N PRO A 29 1.77 -12.79 13.74
CA PRO A 29 2.95 -13.04 12.91
C PRO A 29 2.67 -13.14 11.41
N GLU A 30 1.54 -13.75 11.02
CA GLU A 30 1.14 -13.84 9.62
C GLU A 30 0.78 -12.48 9.01
N ILE A 31 0.15 -11.60 9.79
CA ILE A 31 -0.18 -10.24 9.35
C ILE A 31 1.11 -9.44 9.18
N ALA A 32 2.03 -9.53 10.15
CA ALA A 32 3.34 -8.89 10.09
C ALA A 32 4.10 -9.30 8.81
N TYR A 33 4.20 -10.60 8.55
CA TYR A 33 4.86 -11.15 7.36
C TYR A 33 4.25 -10.65 6.05
N ARG A 34 2.92 -10.56 5.97
CA ARG A 34 2.22 -10.07 4.78
C ARG A 34 2.41 -8.57 4.57
N ILE A 35 2.41 -7.78 5.65
CA ILE A 35 2.70 -6.34 5.57
C ILE A 35 4.17 -6.12 5.15
N GLU A 36 5.10 -6.89 5.69
CA GLU A 36 6.53 -6.83 5.32
C GLU A 36 6.72 -7.09 3.81
N LYS A 37 5.97 -8.03 3.23
CA LYS A 37 5.95 -8.22 1.77
C LYS A 37 5.47 -6.98 1.01
N LEU A 38 4.48 -6.26 1.52
CA LEU A 38 3.98 -5.03 0.89
C LEU A 38 5.07 -3.94 0.91
N VAL A 39 5.75 -3.76 2.05
CA VAL A 39 6.90 -2.83 2.20
C VAL A 39 7.96 -3.10 1.14
N HIS A 40 8.41 -4.34 1.02
CA HIS A 40 9.45 -4.69 0.03
C HIS A 40 9.02 -4.48 -1.42
N ARG A 41 7.73 -4.66 -1.71
CA ARG A 41 7.19 -4.51 -3.07
C ARG A 41 6.91 -3.05 -3.44
N ILE A 42 6.66 -2.15 -2.49
CA ILE A 42 6.38 -0.73 -2.76
C ILE A 42 7.64 0.11 -2.91
N ALA A 43 8.74 -0.24 -2.24
CA ALA A 43 10.03 0.44 -2.37
C ALA A 43 10.47 0.68 -3.84
N PRO A 44 10.42 -0.31 -4.76
CA PRO A 44 10.79 -0.08 -6.16
C PRO A 44 9.77 0.73 -6.96
N LEU A 45 8.55 0.96 -6.45
CA LEU A 45 7.52 1.75 -7.11
C LEU A 45 7.73 3.26 -6.96
N ALA A 46 8.36 3.73 -5.86
CA ALA A 46 8.46 5.14 -5.52
C ALA A 46 9.06 6.02 -6.64
N ASP A 47 9.94 5.46 -7.49
CA ASP A 47 10.59 6.18 -8.59
C ASP A 47 9.93 5.96 -9.97
N LYS A 48 8.75 5.33 -10.05
CA LYS A 48 8.10 5.02 -11.33
C LYS A 48 7.27 6.18 -11.88
N ILE A 49 7.39 6.42 -13.18
CA ILE A 49 6.63 7.44 -13.93
C ILE A 49 5.12 7.25 -13.79
N PHE A 50 4.64 6.00 -13.70
CA PHE A 50 3.22 5.70 -13.54
C PHE A 50 2.59 6.37 -12.31
N LEU A 51 3.35 6.60 -11.23
CA LEU A 51 2.87 7.27 -10.03
C LEU A 51 2.48 8.75 -10.25
N LYS A 52 2.82 9.32 -11.42
CA LYS A 52 2.38 10.66 -11.82
C LYS A 52 0.96 10.67 -12.41
N THR A 53 0.40 9.50 -12.73
CA THR A 53 -0.93 9.38 -13.35
C THR A 53 -2.06 9.52 -12.33
N VAL A 54 -3.23 9.97 -12.78
CA VAL A 54 -4.45 10.03 -11.95
C VAL A 54 -4.83 8.64 -11.45
N LYS A 55 -4.76 7.61 -12.30
CA LYS A 55 -5.10 6.24 -11.94
C LYS A 55 -4.21 5.68 -10.83
N ALA A 56 -2.91 5.97 -10.86
CA ALA A 56 -2.01 5.56 -9.78
C ALA A 56 -2.38 6.24 -8.46
N ARG A 57 -2.73 7.54 -8.49
CA ARG A 57 -3.17 8.27 -7.30
C ARG A 57 -4.45 7.69 -6.71
N GLU A 58 -5.44 7.35 -7.53
CA GLU A 58 -6.67 6.69 -7.05
C GLU A 58 -6.37 5.38 -6.32
N LEU A 59 -5.50 4.53 -6.90
CA LEU A 59 -5.12 3.26 -6.30
C LEU A 59 -4.32 3.44 -5.01
N LEU A 60 -3.45 4.45 -4.94
CA LEU A 60 -2.69 4.79 -3.73
C LEU A 60 -3.59 5.31 -2.61
N ILE A 61 -4.59 6.15 -2.94
CA ILE A 61 -5.60 6.60 -1.98
C ILE A 61 -6.38 5.40 -1.43
N GLU A 62 -6.82 4.48 -2.30
CA GLU A 62 -7.53 3.28 -1.87
C GLU A 62 -6.65 2.38 -0.99
N CYS A 63 -5.35 2.23 -1.33
CA CYS A 63 -4.40 1.53 -0.46
C CYS A 63 -4.30 2.18 0.93
N ARG A 64 -4.30 3.52 1.00
CA ARG A 64 -4.26 4.26 2.26
C ARG A 64 -5.52 4.07 3.10
N GLU A 65 -6.69 4.14 2.49
CA GLU A 65 -7.97 3.89 3.17
C GLU A 65 -8.02 2.48 3.76
N LYS A 66 -7.61 1.46 2.98
CA LYS A 66 -7.56 0.08 3.46
C LYS A 66 -6.48 -0.14 4.53
N THR A 67 -5.36 0.58 4.46
CA THR A 67 -4.31 0.54 5.49
C THR A 67 -4.83 1.11 6.82
N ALA A 68 -5.53 2.24 6.78
CA ALA A 68 -6.15 2.81 7.98
C ALA A 68 -7.21 1.87 8.57
N ALA A 69 -8.02 1.23 7.72
CA ALA A 69 -8.97 0.21 8.16
C ALA A 69 -8.25 -1.00 8.80
N LEU A 70 -7.12 -1.44 8.23
CA LEU A 70 -6.33 -2.55 8.77
C LEU A 70 -5.77 -2.21 10.15
N GLN A 71 -5.22 -1.01 10.35
CA GLN A 71 -4.75 -0.53 11.65
C GLN A 71 -5.87 -0.58 12.70
N ASN A 72 -7.04 -0.01 12.38
CA ASN A 72 -8.20 -0.03 13.28
C ASN A 72 -8.68 -1.46 13.63
N GLN A 73 -8.55 -2.41 12.71
CA GLN A 73 -8.92 -3.81 12.99
C GLN A 73 -7.87 -4.53 13.82
N ILE A 74 -6.58 -4.30 13.58
CA ILE A 74 -5.49 -4.85 14.40
C ILE A 74 -5.65 -4.41 15.86
N GLU A 75 -6.10 -3.18 16.10
CA GLU A 75 -6.33 -2.64 17.45
C GLU A 75 -7.63 -3.11 18.11
N SER A 76 -8.65 -3.54 17.36
CA SER A 76 -9.98 -3.85 17.94
C SER A 76 -10.41 -5.33 17.92
N ASP A 77 -10.07 -6.14 16.90
CA ASP A 77 -10.22 -7.60 16.88
C ASP A 77 -9.59 -8.24 15.61
N ALA A 78 -8.75 -9.26 15.77
CA ALA A 78 -7.86 -9.77 14.71
C ALA A 78 -8.58 -10.50 13.54
N ASN A 79 -9.78 -11.05 13.75
CA ASN A 79 -10.46 -11.85 12.73
C ASN A 79 -10.84 -11.04 11.47
N ASN A 80 -11.14 -9.75 11.62
CA ASN A 80 -11.43 -8.88 10.48
C ASN A 80 -10.15 -8.30 9.83
N ALA A 81 -9.03 -8.29 10.54
CA ALA A 81 -7.77 -7.77 10.02
C ALA A 81 -7.28 -8.57 8.80
N PHE A 82 -7.43 -9.91 8.80
CA PHE A 82 -7.07 -10.76 7.65
C PHE A 82 -7.88 -10.44 6.39
N TYR A 83 -9.18 -10.17 6.54
CA TYR A 83 -10.05 -9.82 5.42
C TYR A 83 -9.65 -8.46 4.83
N VAL A 84 -9.43 -7.47 5.69
CA VAL A 84 -9.01 -6.12 5.26
C VAL A 84 -7.62 -6.17 4.60
N LEU A 85 -6.68 -6.92 5.17
CA LEU A 85 -5.35 -7.13 4.61
C LEU A 85 -5.40 -7.77 3.21
N THR A 86 -6.26 -8.78 3.02
CA THR A 86 -6.43 -9.41 1.70
C THR A 86 -6.96 -8.43 0.67
N ASN A 87 -7.86 -7.53 1.06
CA ASN A 87 -8.35 -6.48 0.16
C ASN A 87 -7.28 -5.42 -0.12
N LEU A 88 -6.45 -5.07 0.86
CA LEU A 88 -5.29 -4.18 0.67
C LEU A 88 -4.32 -4.77 -0.35
N GLU A 89 -3.97 -6.04 -0.20
CA GLU A 89 -3.08 -6.73 -1.12
C GLU A 89 -3.62 -6.69 -2.56
N LYS A 90 -4.91 -6.99 -2.77
CA LYS A 90 -5.52 -6.95 -4.12
C LYS A 90 -5.39 -5.58 -4.78
N THR A 91 -5.72 -4.51 -4.07
CA THR A 91 -5.59 -3.14 -4.60
C THR A 91 -4.13 -2.80 -4.90
N PHE A 92 -3.21 -3.25 -4.05
CA PHE A 92 -1.78 -3.05 -4.26
C PHE A 92 -1.24 -3.87 -5.45
N GLU A 93 -1.71 -5.10 -5.65
CA GLU A 93 -1.38 -5.90 -6.83
C GLU A 93 -1.86 -5.25 -8.13
N ASP A 94 -3.05 -4.64 -8.12
CA ASP A 94 -3.54 -3.86 -9.25
C ASP A 94 -2.66 -2.64 -9.52
N LEU A 95 -2.21 -1.92 -8.49
CA LEU A 95 -1.24 -0.83 -8.63
C LEU A 95 0.06 -1.32 -9.28
N LEU A 96 0.61 -2.44 -8.80
CA LEU A 96 1.82 -3.04 -9.36
C LEU A 96 1.63 -3.42 -10.82
N ARG A 97 0.57 -4.17 -11.13
CA ARG A 97 0.27 -4.64 -12.49
C ARG A 97 0.14 -3.47 -13.45
N LYS A 98 -0.62 -2.43 -13.09
CA LYS A 98 -0.77 -1.23 -13.93
C LYS A 98 0.55 -0.47 -14.10
N THR A 99 1.40 -0.45 -13.07
CA THR A 99 2.73 0.15 -13.18
C THR A 99 3.62 -0.62 -14.17
N TYR A 100 3.60 -1.96 -14.12
CA TYR A 100 4.35 -2.80 -15.07
C TYR A 100 3.81 -2.68 -16.49
N ASP A 101 2.49 -2.73 -16.69
CA ASP A 101 1.85 -2.54 -17.99
C ASP A 101 2.21 -1.19 -18.61
N PHE A 102 2.25 -0.13 -17.79
CA PHE A 102 2.65 1.21 -18.23
C PHE A 102 4.11 1.24 -18.69
N ARG A 103 5.00 0.52 -17.99
CA ARG A 103 6.41 0.41 -18.40
C ARG A 103 6.58 -0.27 -19.76
N ILE A 104 5.83 -1.34 -20.03
CA ILE A 104 5.93 -2.09 -21.31
C ILE A 104 5.45 -1.22 -22.48
N LYS A 105 4.40 -0.42 -22.29
CA LYS A 105 3.85 0.45 -23.35
C LYS A 105 4.63 1.73 -23.60
N ALA A 106 5.53 2.11 -22.69
CA ALA A 106 6.33 3.33 -22.80
C ALA A 106 7.75 3.08 -23.37
N GLY A 107 8.08 1.82 -23.68
CA GLY A 107 9.35 1.41 -24.28
C GLY A 107 9.23 1.07 -25.76
#